data_AF-B8EII0-F1
#
_entry.id   AF-B8EII0-F1
#
_cell.length_a   1.000
_cell.length_b   1.000
_cell.length_c   1.000
_cell.angle_alpha   90.00
_cell.angle_beta   90.00
_cell.angle_gamma   90.00
#
_symmetry.space_group_name_H-M   'P 1'
#
loop_
_entity.id
_entity.type
_entity.pdbx_description
1 polymer ?
#
loop_
_entity_poly.entity_id
_entity_poly.type
_entity_poly.pdbx_seq_one_letter_code
_entity_poly.pdbx_strand_id
1 'polypeptide(L)'
;MTNPYDLVRYPNWPVSETHPASLNTFASLYGRPAAQLSACRVLEIGCGEGVNLMSMAVGAPKSEFVGIDLAEAPVEMGRTMARAAGLANVTLLARDLCEDTSDLGEFDYIIAHGVYAWVPAVVQRALMQVAAERLRPDGLFFVSYNALPGCRLRQALRDLMLSRAQGVSDPIERLAIAREALARFAQTWSADDPFQNALIGEARDILERPRARAIPRRTGRDLCAAARERSGRRGSRRRPHLSLRRKTKPQF
;
A
#
# COMPACT_ATOMS: atom_id res chain seq x y z
N MET A 1 -20.04 -0.60 -12.48
CA MET A 1 -19.50 0.66 -11.90
C MET A 1 -17.99 0.59 -12.01
N THR A 2 -17.33 1.64 -12.48
CA THR A 2 -15.85 1.70 -12.52
C THR A 2 -15.30 1.74 -11.09
N ASN A 3 -14.34 0.88 -10.76
CA ASN A 3 -13.72 0.88 -9.44
C ASN A 3 -12.93 2.20 -9.24
N PRO A 4 -13.20 3.00 -8.19
CA PRO A 4 -12.46 4.24 -7.93
C PRO A 4 -10.94 4.05 -7.82
N TYR A 5 -10.50 2.86 -7.39
CA TYR A 5 -9.08 2.50 -7.30
C TYR A 5 -8.42 2.30 -8.68
N ASP A 6 -9.20 2.14 -9.75
CA ASP A 6 -8.69 2.16 -11.13
C ASP A 6 -8.52 3.60 -11.66
N LEU A 7 -9.10 4.60 -10.98
CA LEU A 7 -9.12 6.00 -11.42
C LEU A 7 -8.14 6.88 -10.64
N VAL A 8 -7.95 6.59 -9.36
CA VAL A 8 -7.07 7.36 -8.47
C VAL A 8 -6.02 6.44 -7.88
N ARG A 9 -4.75 6.82 -8.03
CA ARG A 9 -3.64 6.04 -7.50
C ARG A 9 -3.62 6.17 -5.99
N TYR A 10 -3.90 5.08 -5.30
CA TYR A 10 -3.64 5.01 -3.88
C TYR A 10 -2.14 4.84 -3.66
N PRO A 11 -1.52 5.60 -2.75
CA PRO A 11 -0.11 5.44 -2.46
C PRO A 11 0.16 4.05 -1.86
N ASN A 12 1.05 3.28 -2.50
CA ASN A 12 1.52 2.00 -2.00
C ASN A 12 2.92 2.18 -1.41
N TRP A 13 3.07 1.86 -0.13
CA TRP A 13 4.34 1.96 0.60
C TRP A 13 4.65 0.63 1.29
N PRO A 14 5.93 0.30 1.48
CA PRO A 14 6.32 -0.74 2.42
C PRO A 14 5.78 -0.42 3.82
N VAL A 15 5.25 -1.43 4.52
CA VAL A 15 4.73 -1.30 5.88
C VAL A 15 5.52 -2.21 6.80
N SER A 16 6.47 -1.63 7.55
CA SER A 16 7.44 -2.35 8.39
C SER A 16 6.78 -3.27 9.41
N GLU A 17 5.61 -2.92 9.92
CA GLU A 17 4.83 -3.70 10.89
C GLU A 17 4.30 -5.00 10.30
N THR A 18 4.10 -5.05 8.99
CA THR A 18 3.61 -6.25 8.27
C THR A 18 4.75 -7.21 7.89
N HIS A 19 6.00 -6.79 8.06
CA HIS A 19 7.15 -7.58 7.66
C HIS A 19 7.27 -8.86 8.52
N PRO A 20 7.51 -10.05 7.94
CA PRO A 20 7.63 -11.31 8.67
C PRO A 20 8.60 -11.25 9.86
N ALA A 21 9.73 -10.52 9.75
CA ALA A 21 10.66 -10.35 10.88
C ALA A 21 10.02 -9.62 12.09
N SER A 22 9.19 -8.60 11.84
CA SER A 22 8.43 -7.89 12.87
C SER A 22 7.38 -8.81 13.49
N LEU A 23 6.63 -9.54 12.67
CA LEU A 23 5.58 -10.46 13.12
C LEU A 23 6.17 -11.65 13.92
N ASN A 24 7.30 -12.19 13.48
CA ASN A 24 8.01 -13.27 14.17
C ASN A 24 8.53 -12.82 15.55
N THR A 25 8.92 -11.55 15.69
CA THR A 25 9.28 -10.98 17.00
C THR A 25 8.09 -11.07 17.97
N PHE A 26 6.87 -10.77 17.51
CA PHE A 26 5.67 -10.96 18.35
C PHE A 26 5.43 -12.43 18.69
N ALA A 27 5.51 -13.35 17.74
CA ALA A 27 5.37 -14.78 18.04
C ALA A 27 6.38 -15.27 19.08
N SER A 28 7.65 -14.84 18.94
CA SER A 28 8.72 -15.17 19.88
C SER A 28 8.44 -14.67 21.30
N LEU A 29 7.88 -13.45 21.45
CA LEU A 29 7.47 -12.91 22.75
C LEU A 29 6.37 -13.75 23.43
N TYR A 30 5.51 -14.40 22.64
CA TYR A 30 4.48 -15.32 23.15
C TYR A 30 4.96 -16.78 23.22
N GLY A 31 6.25 -17.05 23.02
CA GLY A 31 6.80 -18.41 23.05
C GLY A 31 6.28 -19.31 21.93
N ARG A 32 5.82 -18.73 20.81
CA ARG A 32 5.33 -19.46 19.63
C ARG A 32 6.37 -19.50 18.52
N PRO A 33 6.52 -20.63 17.82
CA PRO A 33 7.31 -20.67 16.60
C PRO A 33 6.62 -19.84 15.50
N ALA A 34 7.40 -19.29 14.59
CA ALA A 34 6.92 -18.68 13.36
C ALA A 34 7.98 -18.84 12.26
N ALA A 35 7.54 -18.93 11.00
CA ALA A 35 8.44 -19.18 9.88
C ALA A 35 9.47 -18.06 9.71
N GLN A 36 10.70 -18.41 9.38
CA GLN A 36 11.75 -17.40 9.13
C GLN A 36 11.53 -16.73 7.77
N LEU A 37 11.86 -15.43 7.66
CA LEU A 37 11.73 -14.69 6.40
C LEU A 37 12.46 -15.36 5.24
N SER A 38 13.55 -16.09 5.51
CA SER A 38 14.36 -16.77 4.49
C SER A 38 13.71 -18.01 3.87
N ALA A 39 12.61 -18.51 4.46
CA ALA A 39 11.88 -19.67 3.97
C ALA A 39 10.42 -19.62 4.46
N CYS A 40 9.63 -18.71 3.90
CA CYS A 40 8.22 -18.56 4.23
C CYS A 40 7.36 -18.28 2.99
N ARG A 41 6.05 -18.47 3.15
CA ARG A 41 5.01 -18.06 2.22
C ARG A 41 4.19 -16.93 2.82
N VAL A 42 4.07 -15.83 2.10
CA VAL A 42 3.33 -14.63 2.51
C VAL A 42 2.19 -14.37 1.54
N LEU A 43 0.97 -14.23 2.04
CA LEU A 43 -0.18 -13.72 1.30
C LEU A 43 -0.49 -12.28 1.74
N GLU A 44 -0.62 -11.35 0.80
CA GLU A 44 -1.19 -10.02 1.05
C GLU A 44 -2.55 -9.88 0.35
N ILE A 45 -3.58 -9.63 1.14
CA ILE A 45 -4.96 -9.38 0.69
C ILE A 45 -5.14 -7.87 0.54
N GLY A 46 -5.56 -7.44 -0.65
CA GLY A 46 -5.60 -6.03 -1.06
C GLY A 46 -4.20 -5.46 -1.32
N CYS A 47 -3.39 -6.19 -2.10
CA CYS A 47 -1.98 -5.85 -2.31
C CYS A 47 -1.74 -4.61 -3.19
N GLY A 48 -2.76 -4.13 -3.90
CA GLY A 48 -2.64 -3.05 -4.89
C GLY A 48 -1.55 -3.35 -5.92
N GLU A 49 -0.52 -2.51 -5.95
CA GLU A 49 0.64 -2.69 -6.83
C GLU A 49 1.69 -3.70 -6.29
N GLY A 50 1.48 -4.32 -5.13
CA GLY A 50 2.37 -5.32 -4.54
C GLY A 50 3.72 -4.76 -4.03
N VAL A 51 3.83 -3.45 -3.82
CA VAL A 51 5.08 -2.79 -3.36
C VAL A 51 5.54 -3.31 -2.01
N ASN A 52 4.62 -3.58 -1.08
CA ASN A 52 4.93 -4.13 0.22
C ASN A 52 5.58 -5.52 0.09
N LEU A 53 4.94 -6.44 -0.64
CA LEU A 53 5.51 -7.76 -0.95
C LEU A 53 6.86 -7.70 -1.66
N MET A 54 6.99 -6.88 -2.72
CA MET A 54 8.24 -6.75 -3.47
C MET A 54 9.40 -6.28 -2.58
N SER A 55 9.14 -5.38 -1.62
CA SER A 55 10.17 -4.89 -0.70
C SER A 55 10.75 -6.01 0.17
N MET A 56 9.93 -7.00 0.56
CA MET A 56 10.34 -8.17 1.31
C MET A 56 11.03 -9.20 0.41
N ALA A 57 10.49 -9.41 -0.79
CA ALA A 57 10.95 -10.41 -1.74
C ALA A 57 12.40 -10.21 -2.18
N VAL A 58 12.86 -8.97 -2.31
CA VAL A 58 14.26 -8.63 -2.64
C VAL A 58 15.25 -9.24 -1.64
N GLY A 59 14.92 -9.25 -0.35
CA GLY A 59 15.77 -9.79 0.71
C GLY A 59 15.60 -11.29 0.97
N ALA A 60 14.62 -11.93 0.32
CA ALA A 60 14.16 -13.28 0.66
C ALA A 60 13.93 -14.14 -0.59
N PRO A 61 14.98 -14.44 -1.39
CA PRO A 61 14.85 -15.10 -2.69
C PRO A 61 14.32 -16.53 -2.65
N LYS A 62 14.32 -17.18 -1.47
CA LYS A 62 13.79 -18.53 -1.25
C LYS A 62 12.37 -18.54 -0.68
N SER A 63 11.81 -17.37 -0.39
CA SER A 63 10.45 -17.20 0.12
C SER A 63 9.53 -16.78 -1.00
N GLU A 64 8.26 -17.14 -0.89
CA GLU A 64 7.24 -16.85 -1.89
C GLU A 64 6.26 -15.81 -1.38
N PHE A 65 5.94 -14.85 -2.25
CA PHE A 65 5.07 -13.73 -1.94
C PHE A 65 3.91 -13.71 -2.93
N VAL A 66 2.69 -13.85 -2.42
CA VAL A 66 1.47 -13.85 -3.22
C VAL A 66 0.62 -12.66 -2.82
N GLY A 67 0.21 -11.85 -3.78
CA GLY A 67 -0.69 -10.73 -3.56
C GLY A 67 -2.00 -10.94 -4.31
N ILE A 68 -3.12 -10.66 -3.66
CA ILE A 68 -4.44 -10.63 -4.31
C ILE A 68 -5.06 -9.25 -4.15
N ASP A 69 -5.63 -8.72 -5.24
CA ASP A 69 -6.39 -7.46 -5.21
C ASP A 69 -7.51 -7.51 -6.25
N LEU A 70 -8.61 -6.78 -5.99
CA LEU A 70 -9.72 -6.68 -6.93
C LEU A 70 -9.41 -5.70 -8.09
N ALA A 71 -8.53 -4.72 -7.85
CA ALA A 71 -8.19 -3.69 -8.83
C ALA A 71 -7.13 -4.19 -9.83
N GLU A 72 -7.57 -4.46 -11.06
CA GLU A 72 -6.72 -5.03 -12.11
C GLU A 72 -5.58 -4.10 -12.53
N ALA A 73 -5.84 -2.79 -12.66
CA ALA A 73 -4.85 -1.84 -13.13
C ALA A 73 -3.64 -1.70 -12.18
N PRO A 74 -3.81 -1.56 -10.85
CA PRO A 74 -2.72 -1.66 -9.88
C PRO A 74 -1.95 -2.98 -9.96
N VAL A 75 -2.65 -4.13 -10.07
CA VAL A 75 -2.01 -5.45 -10.15
C VAL A 75 -1.13 -5.56 -11.39
N GLU A 76 -1.60 -5.12 -12.56
CA GLU A 76 -0.81 -5.13 -13.80
C GLU A 76 0.44 -4.24 -13.72
N MET A 77 0.31 -3.08 -13.06
CA MET A 77 1.45 -2.22 -12.78
C MET A 77 2.46 -2.95 -11.88
N GLY A 78 1.98 -3.60 -10.82
CA GLY A 78 2.79 -4.41 -9.91
C GLY A 78 3.53 -5.54 -10.63
N ARG A 79 2.83 -6.30 -11.48
CA ARG A 79 3.41 -7.36 -12.32
C ARG A 79 4.52 -6.82 -13.22
N THR A 80 4.32 -5.65 -13.80
CA THR A 80 5.33 -4.98 -14.63
C THR A 80 6.56 -4.56 -13.81
N MET A 81 6.35 -4.03 -12.60
CA MET A 81 7.45 -3.68 -11.70
C MET A 81 8.23 -4.90 -11.22
N ALA A 82 7.54 -5.97 -10.81
CA ALA A 82 8.18 -7.22 -10.36
C ALA A 82 9.05 -7.84 -11.48
N ARG A 83 8.53 -7.90 -12.72
CA ARG A 83 9.29 -8.33 -13.90
C ARG A 83 10.51 -7.44 -14.17
N ALA A 84 10.35 -6.12 -14.11
CA ALA A 84 11.46 -5.19 -14.34
C ALA A 84 12.54 -5.29 -13.25
N ALA A 85 12.17 -5.67 -12.03
CA ALA A 85 13.08 -5.91 -10.91
C ALA A 85 13.67 -7.33 -10.89
N GLY A 86 13.24 -8.24 -11.77
CA GLY A 86 13.69 -9.63 -11.80
C GLY A 86 13.20 -10.48 -10.61
N LEU A 87 12.10 -10.09 -9.98
CA LEU A 87 11.53 -10.79 -8.83
C LEU A 87 10.67 -11.97 -9.29
N ALA A 88 11.29 -13.16 -9.35
CA ALA A 88 10.60 -14.40 -9.71
C ALA A 88 9.77 -15.00 -8.56
N ASN A 89 9.97 -14.52 -7.34
CA ASN A 89 9.33 -15.01 -6.12
C ASN A 89 8.12 -14.17 -5.68
N VAL A 90 7.60 -13.30 -6.56
CA VAL A 90 6.40 -12.49 -6.34
C VAL A 90 5.34 -12.84 -7.38
N THR A 91 4.17 -13.25 -6.93
CA THR A 91 2.99 -13.51 -7.77
C THR A 91 1.87 -12.56 -7.36
N LEU A 92 1.36 -11.74 -8.28
CA LEU A 92 0.23 -10.84 -8.02
C LEU A 92 -0.97 -11.29 -8.86
N LEU A 93 -2.16 -11.34 -8.25
CA LEU A 93 -3.39 -11.86 -8.86
C LEU A 93 -4.51 -10.82 -8.75
N ALA A 94 -5.10 -10.46 -9.89
CA ALA A 94 -6.33 -9.69 -9.94
C ALA A 94 -7.49 -10.66 -9.70
N ARG A 95 -8.00 -10.72 -8.47
CA ARG A 95 -8.99 -11.72 -8.02
C ARG A 95 -9.93 -11.12 -6.98
N ASP A 96 -11.19 -11.55 -7.03
CA ASP A 96 -12.13 -11.29 -5.95
C ASP A 96 -11.87 -12.25 -4.79
N LEU A 97 -11.68 -11.71 -3.59
CA LEU A 97 -11.49 -12.48 -2.37
C LEU A 97 -12.71 -13.35 -2.02
N CYS A 98 -13.89 -13.03 -2.55
CA CYS A 98 -15.11 -13.79 -2.35
C CYS A 98 -15.18 -15.06 -3.23
N GLU A 99 -14.29 -15.21 -4.20
CA GLU A 99 -14.18 -16.43 -5.01
C GLU A 99 -13.37 -17.51 -4.29
N ASP A 100 -13.31 -18.71 -4.88
CA ASP A 100 -12.52 -19.81 -4.33
C ASP A 100 -11.03 -19.46 -4.29
N THR A 101 -10.40 -19.72 -3.15
CA THR A 101 -8.98 -19.48 -2.88
C THR A 101 -8.23 -20.75 -2.52
N SER A 102 -8.87 -21.92 -2.66
CA SER A 102 -8.28 -23.23 -2.34
C SER A 102 -7.01 -23.53 -3.14
N ASP A 103 -6.90 -22.99 -4.36
CA ASP A 103 -5.76 -23.13 -5.25
C ASP A 103 -4.51 -22.35 -4.81
N LEU A 104 -4.65 -21.38 -3.89
CA LEU A 104 -3.52 -20.60 -3.38
C LEU A 104 -2.60 -21.41 -2.45
N GLY A 105 -3.11 -22.51 -1.89
CA GLY A 105 -2.44 -23.29 -0.86
C GLY A 105 -2.33 -22.54 0.46
N GLU A 106 -1.43 -22.99 1.33
CA GLU A 106 -1.27 -22.43 2.68
C GLU A 106 -0.12 -21.42 2.79
N PHE A 107 -0.19 -20.56 3.79
CA PHE A 107 0.74 -19.47 4.06
C PHE A 107 1.20 -19.45 5.52
N ASP A 108 2.46 -19.05 5.71
CA ASP A 108 3.02 -18.79 7.06
C ASP A 108 2.60 -17.41 7.56
N TYR A 109 2.37 -16.47 6.65
CA TYR A 109 1.94 -15.11 6.96
C TYR A 109 0.79 -14.71 6.04
N ILE A 110 -0.30 -14.22 6.63
CA ILE A 110 -1.38 -13.57 5.87
C ILE A 110 -1.47 -12.12 6.35
N ILE A 111 -1.49 -11.16 5.43
CA ILE A 111 -1.48 -9.73 5.70
C ILE A 111 -2.72 -9.11 5.05
N ALA A 112 -3.50 -8.39 5.85
CA ALA A 112 -4.61 -7.55 5.42
C ALA A 112 -4.44 -6.15 6.01
N HIS A 113 -3.64 -5.32 5.34
CA HIS A 113 -3.37 -3.96 5.81
C HIS A 113 -4.25 -2.93 5.09
N GLY A 114 -5.08 -2.20 5.82
CA GLY A 114 -5.87 -1.10 5.26
C GLY A 114 -7.08 -1.54 4.42
N VAL A 115 -7.51 -2.79 4.55
CA VAL A 115 -8.62 -3.38 3.77
C VAL A 115 -9.87 -3.58 4.63
N TYR A 116 -9.73 -4.29 5.76
CA TYR A 116 -10.85 -4.85 6.52
C TYR A 116 -11.95 -3.82 6.89
N ALA A 117 -11.55 -2.62 7.32
CA ALA A 117 -12.49 -1.58 7.74
C ALA A 117 -13.24 -0.87 6.60
N TRP A 118 -12.86 -1.09 5.35
CA TRP A 118 -13.36 -0.35 4.18
C TRP A 118 -14.16 -1.21 3.20
N VAL A 119 -14.20 -2.52 3.43
CA VAL A 119 -14.91 -3.47 2.56
C VAL A 119 -16.27 -3.88 3.15
N PRO A 120 -17.25 -4.28 2.30
CA PRO A 120 -18.54 -4.77 2.76
C PRO A 120 -18.42 -6.00 3.69
N ALA A 121 -19.43 -6.24 4.53
CA ALA A 121 -19.43 -7.34 5.49
C ALA A 121 -19.22 -8.73 4.87
N VAL A 122 -19.66 -8.95 3.63
CA VAL A 122 -19.40 -10.20 2.90
C VAL A 122 -17.90 -10.40 2.64
N VAL A 123 -17.20 -9.35 2.24
CA VAL A 123 -15.75 -9.38 2.00
C VAL A 123 -15.00 -9.51 3.33
N GLN A 124 -15.47 -8.88 4.41
CA GLN A 124 -14.88 -9.04 5.74
C GLN A 124 -14.94 -10.51 6.20
N ARG A 125 -16.07 -11.19 5.97
CA ARG A 125 -16.21 -12.62 6.27
C ARG A 125 -15.30 -13.47 5.39
N ALA A 126 -15.27 -13.21 4.09
CA ALA A 126 -14.38 -13.92 3.16
C ALA A 126 -12.91 -13.78 3.58
N LEU A 127 -12.47 -12.57 3.95
CA LEU A 127 -11.13 -12.30 4.46
C LEU A 127 -10.79 -13.13 5.70
N MET A 128 -11.68 -13.17 6.69
CA MET A 128 -11.49 -13.98 7.89
C MET A 128 -11.52 -15.48 7.60
N GLN A 129 -12.35 -15.92 6.65
CA GLN A 129 -12.42 -17.31 6.20
C GLN A 129 -11.12 -17.74 5.50
N VAL A 130 -10.61 -16.93 4.58
CA VAL A 130 -9.31 -17.17 3.94
C VAL A 130 -8.19 -17.24 4.97
N ALA A 131 -8.19 -16.32 5.95
CA ALA A 131 -7.23 -16.37 7.04
C ALA A 131 -7.36 -17.64 7.90
N ALA A 132 -8.57 -18.17 8.12
CA ALA A 132 -8.76 -19.40 8.88
C ALA A 132 -8.36 -20.66 8.09
N GLU A 133 -8.62 -20.67 6.78
CA GLU A 133 -8.49 -21.88 5.95
C GLU A 133 -7.14 -22.00 5.22
N ARG A 134 -6.44 -20.88 5.00
CA ARG A 134 -5.17 -20.83 4.26
C ARG A 134 -3.97 -20.54 5.15
N LEU A 135 -4.17 -20.33 6.45
CA LEU A 135 -3.07 -20.14 7.39
C LEU A 135 -2.56 -21.49 7.91
N ARG A 136 -1.25 -21.68 7.91
CA ARG A 136 -0.61 -22.85 8.52
C ARG A 136 -0.84 -22.87 10.05
N PRO A 137 -0.70 -24.02 10.73
CA PRO A 137 -0.90 -24.13 12.18
C PRO A 137 -0.13 -23.12 13.04
N ASP A 138 1.10 -22.77 12.64
CA ASP A 138 1.96 -21.78 13.30
C ASP A 138 2.06 -20.45 12.53
N GLY A 139 1.15 -20.25 11.57
CA GLY A 139 1.11 -19.03 10.78
C GLY A 139 0.59 -17.84 11.59
N LEU A 140 0.95 -16.65 11.13
CA LEU A 140 0.49 -15.39 11.72
C LEU A 140 -0.38 -14.62 10.73
N PHE A 141 -1.56 -14.23 11.20
CA PHE A 141 -2.45 -13.36 10.45
C PHE A 141 -2.40 -11.93 11.01
N PHE A 142 -2.00 -10.98 10.17
CA PHE A 142 -2.01 -9.55 10.46
C PHE A 142 -3.23 -8.90 9.81
N VAL A 143 -4.04 -8.20 10.61
CA VAL A 143 -5.14 -7.37 10.12
C VAL A 143 -5.12 -6.00 10.77
N SER A 144 -5.20 -4.94 9.97
CA SER A 144 -5.34 -3.57 10.47
C SER A 144 -6.72 -3.00 10.17
N TYR A 145 -7.27 -2.27 11.14
CA TYR A 145 -8.58 -1.66 11.03
C TYR A 145 -8.69 -0.42 11.91
N ASN A 146 -9.62 0.44 11.52
CA ASN A 146 -10.01 1.62 12.28
C ASN A 146 -10.92 1.19 13.45
N ALA A 147 -10.58 1.61 14.68
CA ALA A 147 -11.34 1.26 15.87
C ALA A 147 -12.02 2.48 16.51
N LEU A 148 -13.18 2.24 17.15
CA LEU A 148 -13.87 3.20 18.01
C LEU A 148 -13.35 3.10 19.46
N PRO A 149 -13.42 4.19 20.25
CA PRO A 149 -13.94 5.51 19.90
C PRO A 149 -12.95 6.41 19.15
N GLY A 150 -11.68 6.02 19.02
CA GLY A 150 -10.62 6.87 18.45
C GLY A 150 -10.89 7.41 17.05
N CYS A 151 -11.63 6.67 16.22
CA CYS A 151 -11.98 7.13 14.87
C CYS A 151 -13.11 8.18 14.82
N ARG A 152 -13.78 8.52 15.93
CA ARG A 152 -14.86 9.52 15.93
C ARG A 152 -14.38 10.92 15.49
N LEU A 153 -13.16 11.31 15.85
CA LEU A 153 -12.58 12.59 15.44
C LEU A 153 -12.43 12.65 13.90
N ARG A 154 -11.84 11.62 13.31
CA ARG A 154 -11.70 11.51 11.84
C ARG A 154 -13.05 11.43 11.12
N GLN A 155 -14.04 10.76 11.71
CA GLN A 155 -15.40 10.72 11.17
C GLN A 155 -16.03 12.10 11.14
N ALA A 156 -15.98 12.85 12.25
CA ALA A 156 -16.50 14.21 12.30
C ALA A 156 -15.87 15.14 11.25
N LEU A 157 -14.54 15.08 11.10
CA LEU A 157 -13.84 15.87 10.08
C LEU A 157 -14.18 15.42 8.65
N ARG A 158 -14.36 14.11 8.43
CA ARG A 158 -14.83 13.58 7.15
C ARG A 158 -16.23 14.08 6.80
N ASP A 159 -17.15 14.05 7.76
CA ASP A 159 -18.53 14.48 7.55
C ASP A 159 -18.62 15.98 7.26
N LEU A 160 -17.80 16.79 7.94
CA LEU A 160 -17.60 18.19 7.61
C LEU A 160 -17.15 18.36 6.15
N MET A 161 -16.09 17.66 5.73
CA MET A 161 -15.58 17.75 4.37
C MET A 161 -16.60 17.32 3.31
N LEU A 162 -17.32 16.22 3.55
CA LEU A 162 -18.35 15.71 2.65
C LEU A 162 -19.53 16.66 2.53
N SER A 163 -19.99 17.24 3.65
CA SER A 163 -21.07 18.22 3.68
C SER A 163 -20.74 19.45 2.83
N ARG A 164 -19.48 19.92 2.86
CA ARG A 164 -19.07 21.10 2.09
C ARG A 164 -18.87 20.83 0.60
N ALA A 165 -18.54 19.60 0.23
CA ALA A 165 -18.31 19.20 -1.15
C ALA A 165 -19.52 18.49 -1.79
N GLN A 166 -20.69 18.60 -1.18
CA GLN A 166 -21.93 18.00 -1.68
C GLN A 166 -22.35 18.62 -3.02
N GLY A 167 -22.77 17.78 -3.97
CA GLY A 167 -23.20 18.23 -5.31
C GLY A 167 -22.06 18.50 -6.30
N VAL A 168 -20.80 18.44 -5.87
CA VAL A 168 -19.62 18.63 -6.74
C VAL A 168 -19.24 17.30 -7.40
N SER A 169 -19.30 17.25 -8.73
CA SER A 169 -19.04 16.04 -9.52
C SER A 169 -17.58 15.85 -9.87
N ASP A 170 -16.83 16.93 -10.13
CA ASP A 170 -15.41 16.86 -10.46
C ASP A 170 -14.57 16.47 -9.22
N PRO A 171 -13.81 15.36 -9.25
CA PRO A 171 -13.05 14.90 -8.08
C PRO A 171 -11.97 15.89 -7.60
N ILE A 172 -11.38 16.66 -8.52
CA ILE A 172 -10.31 17.61 -8.18
C ILE A 172 -10.90 18.82 -7.46
N GLU A 173 -11.98 19.40 -8.01
CA GLU A 173 -12.74 20.48 -7.40
C GLU A 173 -13.32 20.06 -6.05
N ARG A 174 -13.91 18.85 -5.98
CA ARG A 174 -14.45 18.28 -4.75
C ARG A 174 -13.40 18.17 -3.65
N LEU A 175 -12.18 17.73 -4.00
CA LEU A 175 -11.06 17.69 -3.06
C LEU A 175 -10.60 19.08 -2.62
N ALA A 176 -10.58 20.06 -3.53
CA ALA A 176 -10.19 21.44 -3.22
C ALA A 176 -11.15 22.05 -2.19
N ILE A 177 -12.47 21.94 -2.42
CA ILE A 177 -13.52 22.46 -1.52
C ILE A 177 -13.45 21.79 -0.14
N ALA A 178 -13.31 20.46 -0.12
CA ALA A 178 -13.16 19.70 1.13
C ALA A 178 -11.96 20.18 1.97
N ARG A 179 -10.80 20.38 1.32
CA ARG A 179 -9.59 20.83 2.01
C ARG A 179 -9.68 22.28 2.48
N GLU A 180 -10.29 23.17 1.71
CA GLU A 180 -10.52 24.55 2.13
C GLU A 180 -11.42 24.62 3.37
N ALA A 181 -12.49 23.82 3.41
CA ALA A 181 -13.34 23.69 4.58
C ALA A 181 -12.57 23.23 5.82
N LEU A 182 -11.72 22.21 5.67
CA LEU A 182 -10.90 21.70 6.76
C LEU A 182 -9.86 22.73 7.23
N ALA A 183 -9.23 23.46 6.31
CA ALA A 183 -8.28 24.51 6.64
C ALA A 183 -8.92 25.66 7.42
N ARG A 184 -10.13 26.09 7.03
CA ARG A 184 -10.90 27.08 7.81
C ARG A 184 -11.25 26.56 9.20
N PHE A 185 -11.72 25.32 9.28
CA PHE A 185 -12.04 24.69 10.57
C PHE A 185 -10.83 24.72 11.53
N ALA A 186 -9.64 24.34 11.05
CA ALA A 186 -8.40 24.33 11.84
C ALA A 186 -7.94 25.72 12.33
N GLN A 187 -8.50 26.81 11.79
CA GLN A 187 -8.21 28.20 12.17
C GLN A 187 -9.29 28.84 13.05
N THR A 188 -10.47 28.21 13.17
CA THR A 188 -11.65 28.88 13.75
C THR A 188 -11.74 28.72 15.27
N TRP A 189 -11.20 27.64 15.84
CA TRP A 189 -11.47 27.22 17.22
C TRP A 189 -10.28 27.50 18.15
N SER A 190 -10.57 27.79 19.43
CA SER A 190 -9.53 28.02 20.44
C SER A 190 -8.91 26.69 20.86
N ALA A 191 -7.59 26.68 21.04
CA ALA A 191 -6.87 25.51 21.54
C ALA A 191 -7.02 25.31 23.07
N ASP A 192 -7.77 26.18 23.75
CA ASP A 192 -7.95 26.14 25.20
C ASP A 192 -8.84 24.98 25.67
N ASP A 193 -9.69 24.42 24.78
CA ASP A 193 -10.46 23.21 25.06
C ASP A 193 -9.73 21.94 24.55
N PRO A 194 -9.49 20.91 25.39
CA PRO A 194 -8.75 19.72 25.00
C PRO A 194 -9.36 18.95 23.81
N PHE A 195 -10.68 18.94 23.68
CA PHE A 195 -11.36 18.27 22.58
C PHE A 195 -11.24 19.06 21.27
N GLN A 196 -11.40 20.38 21.33
CA GLN A 196 -11.14 21.26 20.19
C GLN A 196 -9.68 21.15 19.74
N ASN A 197 -8.73 21.13 20.67
CA ASN A 197 -7.32 20.95 20.37
C ASN A 197 -7.04 19.62 19.65
N ALA A 198 -7.64 18.52 20.11
CA ALA A 198 -7.50 17.22 19.44
C ALA A 198 -8.07 17.22 18.01
N LEU A 199 -9.23 17.87 17.77
CA LEU A 199 -9.82 18.02 16.44
C LEU A 199 -8.96 18.89 15.51
N ILE A 200 -8.40 19.99 16.02
CA ILE A 200 -7.50 20.86 15.26
C ILE A 200 -6.22 20.10 14.89
N GLY A 201 -5.66 19.32 15.83
CA GLY A 201 -4.51 18.46 15.58
C GLY A 201 -4.75 17.48 14.44
N GLU A 202 -5.83 16.68 14.51
CA GLU A 202 -6.16 15.73 13.44
C GLU A 202 -6.45 16.44 12.11
N ALA A 203 -7.08 17.63 12.13
CA ALA A 203 -7.31 18.42 10.91
C ALA A 203 -6.00 18.87 10.25
N ARG A 204 -5.00 19.31 11.04
CA ARG A 204 -3.67 19.69 10.55
C ARG A 204 -2.94 18.48 9.96
N ASP A 205 -2.96 17.35 10.66
CA ASP A 205 -2.36 16.10 10.19
C ASP A 205 -2.93 15.67 8.83
N ILE A 206 -4.25 15.77 8.64
CA ILE A 206 -4.91 15.47 7.35
C ILE A 206 -4.47 16.47 6.25
N LEU A 207 -4.27 17.74 6.59
CA LEU A 207 -3.83 18.76 5.63
C LEU A 207 -2.38 18.55 5.19
N GLU A 208 -1.51 18.01 6.04
CA GLU A 208 -0.11 17.71 5.72
C GLU A 208 0.05 16.47 4.84
N ARG A 209 -0.93 15.55 4.84
CA ARG A 209 -0.86 14.32 4.04
C ARG A 209 -0.76 14.61 2.53
N PRO A 210 0.07 13.84 1.79
CA PRO A 210 0.18 13.97 0.34
C PRO A 210 -1.17 13.78 -0.37
N ARG A 211 -1.42 14.56 -1.43
CA ARG A 211 -2.63 14.42 -2.24
C ARG A 211 -2.60 13.09 -2.99
N ALA A 212 -3.72 12.35 -2.96
CA ALA A 212 -3.93 11.24 -3.89
C ALA A 212 -3.85 11.78 -5.33
N ARG A 213 -3.13 11.07 -6.21
CA ARG A 213 -2.90 11.50 -7.59
C ARG A 213 -3.82 10.72 -8.52
N ALA A 214 -4.57 11.41 -9.37
CA ALA A 214 -5.33 10.76 -10.43
C ALA A 214 -4.38 9.95 -11.33
N ILE A 215 -4.81 8.75 -11.75
CA ILE A 215 -4.06 7.96 -12.73
C ILE A 215 -4.29 8.62 -14.10
N PRO A 216 -3.25 9.12 -14.79
CA PRO A 216 -3.43 9.62 -16.14
C PRO A 216 -3.91 8.46 -17.02
N ARG A 217 -5.05 8.61 -17.70
CA ARG A 217 -5.47 7.66 -18.74
C ARG A 217 -4.43 7.68 -19.86
N ARG A 218 -3.44 6.79 -19.80
CA ARG A 218 -2.50 6.58 -20.90
C ARG A 218 -3.08 5.54 -21.83
N THR A 219 -3.28 5.92 -23.08
CA THR A 219 -3.65 4.96 -24.13
C THR A 219 -2.45 4.03 -24.37
N GLY A 220 -2.68 2.80 -24.86
CA GLY A 220 -1.59 1.84 -25.12
C GLY A 220 -0.48 2.37 -26.05
N ARG A 221 -0.73 3.46 -26.80
CA ARG A 221 0.29 4.17 -27.60
C ARG A 221 1.30 4.94 -26.75
N ASP A 222 0.90 5.47 -25.60
CA ASP A 222 1.74 6.36 -24.77
C ASP A 222 2.81 5.57 -23.99
N LEU A 223 2.53 4.32 -23.63
CA LEU A 223 3.47 3.41 -22.96
C LEU A 223 4.58 2.96 -23.93
N CYS A 224 4.24 2.69 -25.19
CA CYS A 224 5.20 2.35 -26.23
C CYS A 224 6.08 3.53 -26.63
N ALA A 225 5.53 4.75 -26.68
CA ALA A 225 6.29 5.96 -26.98
C ALA A 225 7.35 6.28 -25.90
N ALA A 226 6.98 6.18 -24.62
CA ALA A 226 7.90 6.42 -23.50
C ALA A 226 9.03 5.37 -23.40
N ALA A 227 8.77 4.12 -23.81
CA ALA A 227 9.78 3.07 -23.90
C ALA A 227 10.78 3.31 -25.05
N ARG A 228 10.30 3.82 -26.19
CA ARG A 228 11.14 4.15 -27.37
C ARG A 228 12.03 5.37 -27.17
N GLU A 229 11.56 6.39 -26.43
CA GLU A 229 12.39 7.54 -26.10
C GLU A 229 13.54 7.21 -25.13
N ARG A 230 13.35 6.22 -24.24
CA ARG A 230 14.40 5.76 -23.31
C ARG A 230 15.43 4.85 -24.00
N SER A 231 15.05 4.07 -25.01
CA SER A 231 16.00 3.27 -25.78
C SER A 231 16.79 4.10 -26.81
N GLY A 232 16.21 5.16 -27.37
CA GLY A 232 16.89 6.06 -28.32
C GLY A 232 18.01 6.92 -27.73
N ARG A 233 17.98 7.22 -26.42
CA ARG A 233 19.01 8.07 -25.76
C ARG A 233 20.27 7.32 -25.28
N ARG A 234 20.34 5.99 -25.40
CA ARG A 234 21.53 5.20 -24.99
C ARG A 234 22.59 4.99 -26.08
N GLY A 235 22.37 5.53 -27.29
CA GLY A 235 23.22 5.27 -28.45
C GLY A 235 24.13 6.42 -28.91
N SER A 236 24.80 7.19 -28.04
CA SER A 236 25.95 8.04 -28.46
C SER A 236 26.67 8.76 -27.31
N ARG A 237 27.36 8.04 -26.42
CA ARG A 237 28.44 8.68 -25.62
C ARG A 237 29.67 7.79 -25.55
N ARG A 238 30.72 8.20 -26.27
CA ARG A 238 32.08 7.65 -26.21
C ARG A 238 32.58 7.68 -24.75
N ARG A 239 33.15 6.57 -24.28
CA ARG A 239 33.82 6.48 -22.97
C ARG A 239 35.17 7.22 -23.02
N PRO A 240 35.48 8.14 -22.09
CA PRO A 240 36.85 8.56 -21.86
C PRO A 240 37.56 7.54 -20.94
N HIS A 241 38.80 7.20 -21.29
CA HIS A 241 39.73 6.44 -20.47
C HIS A 241 39.98 7.16 -19.13
N LEU A 242 39.83 6.45 -18.01
CA LEU A 242 40.30 6.90 -16.70
C LEU A 242 41.48 6.03 -16.25
N SER A 243 42.65 6.66 -16.10
CA SER A 243 43.87 6.04 -15.59
C SER A 243 43.83 5.96 -14.07
N LEU A 244 44.16 4.78 -13.54
CA LEU A 244 44.27 4.51 -12.10
C LEU A 244 45.56 5.14 -11.55
N ARG A 245 45.44 6.10 -10.63
CA ARG A 245 46.51 6.45 -9.69
C ARG A 245 46.01 6.26 -8.26
N ARG A 246 46.64 5.32 -7.55
CA ARG A 246 46.58 5.14 -6.09
C ARG A 246 47.18 6.36 -5.39
N LYS A 247 46.60 6.76 -4.25
CA LYS A 247 47.28 7.24 -3.01
C LYS A 247 46.21 7.60 -1.96
N THR A 248 46.08 6.77 -0.92
CA THR A 248 46.47 7.00 0.50
C THR A 248 45.52 7.90 1.31
N LYS A 249 44.81 7.27 2.27
CA LYS A 249 44.30 7.87 3.54
C LYS A 249 45.50 8.36 4.38
N PRO A 250 45.37 9.38 5.27
CA PRO A 250 44.73 9.21 6.59
C PRO A 250 44.02 10.44 7.22
N GLN A 251 43.18 10.11 8.23
CA GLN A 251 42.87 10.79 9.52
C GLN A 251 42.56 12.31 9.49
N PHE A 252 41.43 12.80 9.99
CA PHE A 252 40.75 12.55 11.28
C PHE A 252 39.26 12.22 11.15
#